data_AF-A0A0R1P936-F1
#
_entry.id   AF-A0A0R1P936-F1
#
_cell.length_a   1.000
_cell.length_b   1.000
_cell.length_c   1.000
_cell.angle_alpha   90.00
_cell.angle_beta   90.00
_cell.angle_gamma   90.00
#
_symmetry.space_group_name_H-M   'P 1'
#
loop_
_entity.id
_entity.type
_entity.pdbx_description
1 polymer ?
#
loop_
_entity_poly.entity_id
_entity_poly.type
_entity_poly.pdbx_seq_one_letter_code
_entity_poly.pdbx_strand_id
1 'polypeptide(L)' 'MTDNSADFAAFLRKETGLIVSAGSVYRGNGQDFIWINLACPLAMVKDGMKRLVEGIRKYSK' A
#
# COMPACT_ATOMS: atom_id res chain seq x y z
N MET A 1 -11.76 -7.20 1.82
CA MET A 1 -10.47 -7.88 2.06
C MET A 1 -9.98 -8.39 0.72
N THR A 2 -8.72 -8.18 0.38
CA THR A 2 -8.09 -8.73 -0.82
C THR A 2 -7.04 -9.74 -0.40
N ASP A 3 -6.94 -10.81 -1.16
CA ASP A 3 -5.98 -11.91 -1.07
C ASP A 3 -4.75 -11.67 -1.97
N ASN A 4 -4.65 -10.50 -2.60
CA ASN A 4 -3.56 -10.15 -3.51
C ASN A 4 -2.97 -8.76 -3.25
N SER A 5 -1.86 -8.73 -2.49
CA SER A 5 -1.10 -7.50 -2.24
C SER A 5 -0.55 -6.80 -3.49
N ALA A 6 -0.37 -7.51 -4.61
CA ALA A 6 0.07 -6.90 -5.87
C ALA A 6 -1.04 -6.05 -6.50
N ASP A 7 -2.28 -6.56 -6.51
CA ASP A 7 -3.44 -5.83 -7.01
C ASP A 7 -3.72 -4.60 -6.15
N PHE A 8 -3.61 -4.76 -4.83
CA PHE A 8 -3.76 -3.64 -3.90
C PHE A 8 -2.68 -2.57 -4.10
N ALA A 9 -1.41 -2.96 -4.24
CA ALA A 9 -0.31 -2.03 -4.50
C ALA A 9 -0.48 -1.29 -5.84
N ALA A 10 -0.92 -2.00 -6.89
CA ALA A 10 -1.24 -1.40 -8.19
C ALA A 10 -2.42 -0.42 -8.09
N PHE A 11 -3.45 -0.77 -7.34
CA PHE A 11 -4.59 0.10 -7.07
C PHE A 11 -4.17 1.37 -6.33
N LEU A 12 -3.42 1.26 -5.24
CA LEU A 12 -2.94 2.41 -4.47
C LEU A 12 -2.13 3.38 -5.35
N ARG A 13 -1.26 2.84 -6.21
CA ARG A 13 -0.47 3.64 -7.15
C ARG A 13 -1.37 4.39 -8.13
N LYS A 14 -2.38 3.72 -8.70
CA LYS A 14 -3.31 4.32 -9.66
C LYS A 14 -4.21 5.39 -9.02
N GLU A 15 -4.75 5.09 -7.84
CA GLU A 15 -5.83 5.89 -7.23
C GLU A 15 -5.32 7.04 -6.36
N THR A 16 -4.15 6.89 -5.75
CA THR A 16 -3.61 7.85 -4.76
C THR A 16 -2.19 8.32 -5.09
N GLY A 17 -1.55 7.71 -6.08
CA GLY A 17 -0.13 7.92 -6.38
C GLY A 17 0.83 7.34 -5.34
N LEU A 18 0.34 6.67 -4.29
CA LEU A 18 1.18 6.03 -3.29
C LEU A 18 1.81 4.76 -3.86
N ILE A 19 3.14 4.67 -3.79
CA ILE A 19 3.89 3.50 -4.23
C ILE A 19 4.32 2.71 -3.00
N VAL A 20 3.90 1.45 -2.93
CA VAL A 20 4.27 0.48 -1.89
C VAL A 20 4.73 -0.82 -2.55
N SER A 21 5.49 -1.63 -1.83
CA SER A 21 5.88 -2.95 -2.31
C SER A 21 4.85 -3.99 -1.89
N ALA A 22 4.41 -4.83 -2.84
CA ALA A 22 3.59 -6.00 -2.53
C ALA A 22 4.39 -6.99 -1.69
N GLY A 23 3.78 -7.55 -0.64
CA GLY A 23 4.44 -8.53 0.22
C GLY A 23 4.60 -9.90 -0.42
N SER A 24 3.91 -10.18 -1.54
CA SER A 24 3.97 -11.46 -2.26
C SER A 24 5.39 -11.87 -2.65
N VAL A 25 6.30 -10.91 -2.82
CA VAL A 25 7.74 -11.15 -3.06
C VAL A 25 8.42 -11.93 -1.93
N TYR A 26 7.91 -11.83 -0.70
CA TYR A 26 8.46 -12.51 0.48
C TYR A 26 7.89 -13.92 0.70
N ARG A 27 7.02 -14.42 -0.21
CA ARG A 27 6.37 -15.75 -0.15
C ARG A 27 5.53 -15.94 1.13
N GLY A 28 5.09 -17.17 1.38
CA GLY A 28 4.25 -17.51 2.54
C GLY A 28 2.95 -16.71 2.55
N ASN A 29 2.64 -16.08 3.68
CA ASN A 29 1.50 -15.18 3.84
C ASN A 29 1.75 -13.76 3.29
N GLY A 30 2.85 -13.51 2.57
CA GLY A 30 3.19 -12.19 2.04
C GLY A 30 2.13 -11.58 1.11
N GLN A 31 1.26 -12.39 0.52
CA GLN A 31 0.10 -11.91 -0.25
C GLN A 31 -0.86 -11.03 0.58
N ASP A 32 -0.86 -11.16 1.91
CA ASP A 32 -1.73 -10.40 2.82
C ASP A 32 -1.08 -9.10 3.33
N PHE A 33 0.19 -8.83 2.96
CA PHE A 33 0.97 -7.73 3.49
C PHE A 33 1.47 -6.79 2.39
N ILE A 34 1.73 -5.55 2.78
CA ILE A 34 2.48 -4.57 1.98
C ILE A 34 3.67 -4.06 2.79
N TRP A 35 4.72 -3.62 2.11
CA TRP A 35 5.90 -3.02 2.72
C TRP A 35 6.02 -1.55 2.32
N ILE A 36 6.30 -0.70 3.33
CA ILE A 36 6.41 0.75 3.20
C ILE A 36 7.76 1.17 3.76
N ASN A 37 8.57 1.88 2.97
CA ASN A 37 9.81 2.47 3.45
C ASN A 37 9.51 3.75 4.24
N LEU A 38 10.01 3.84 5.48
CA LEU A 38 9.84 4.99 6.38
C LEU A 38 11.11 5.86 6.52
N ALA A 39 12.19 5.52 5.82
CA ALA A 39 13.44 6.30 5.80
C ALA A 39 13.32 7.56 4.94
N CYS A 40 12.36 8.43 5.30
CA CYS A 40 11.98 9.65 4.59
C CYS A 40 11.65 10.76 5.61
N PRO A 41 11.59 12.04 5.21
CA PRO A 41 11.12 13.11 6.08
C PRO A 41 9.72 12.82 6.64
N LEU A 42 9.46 13.20 7.90
CA LEU A 42 8.19 12.96 8.58
C LEU A 42 6.98 13.51 7.79
N ALA A 43 7.14 14.63 7.10
CA ALA A 43 6.10 15.21 6.25
C ALA A 43 5.67 14.24 5.13
N MET A 44 6.62 13.56 4.50
CA MET A 44 6.36 12.58 3.44
C MET A 44 5.72 11.30 3.99
N VAL A 45 6.14 10.85 5.18
CA VAL A 45 5.46 9.73 5.87
C VAL A 45 4.00 10.07 6.15
N LYS A 46 3.72 11.26 6.70
CA LYS A 46 2.34 11.71 6.98
C LYS A 46 1.49 11.77 5.71
N ASP A 47 2.04 12.31 4.62
CA ASP A 47 1.36 12.33 3.31
C ASP A 47 1.08 10.91 2.80
N GLY A 48 2.08 10.02 2.86
CA GLY A 48 1.94 8.62 2.44
C GLY A 48 0.86 7.88 3.25
N MET A 49 0.82 8.06 4.56
CA MET A 49 -0.21 7.45 5.41
C MET A 49 -1.61 8.00 5.13
N LYS A 50 -1.74 9.30 4.83
CA LYS A 50 -3.01 9.90 4.41
C LYS A 50 -3.52 9.26 3.12
N ARG A 51 -2.65 9.14 2.11
CA ARG A 51 -2.97 8.48 0.84
C ARG A 51 -3.35 7.02 1.03
N LEU A 52 -2.66 6.30 1.93
CA LEU A 52 -2.99 4.92 2.26
C LEU A 52 -4.42 4.79 2.82
N VAL A 53 -4.79 5.63 3.78
CA VAL A 53 -6.15 5.65 4.35
C VAL A 53 -7.20 5.96 3.28
N GLU A 54 -6.95 6.94 2.41
CA GLU A 54 -7.83 7.25 1.29
C GLU A 54 -7.99 6.06 0.32
N GLY A 55 -6.88 5.41 -0.02
CA GLY A 55 -6.86 4.23 -0.87
C GLY A 55 -7.64 3.06 -0.28
N ILE A 56 -7.45 2.74 1.00
CA ILE A 56 -8.20 1.67 1.69
C ILE A 56 -9.71 1.93 1.66
N ARG A 57 -10.12 3.19 1.91
CA ARG A 57 -11.54 3.59 1.88
C ARG A 57 -12.16 3.42 0.50
N LYS A 58 -11.40 3.70 -0.56
CA LYS A 58 -11.86 3.57 -1.96
C LYS A 58 -11.85 2.13 -2.45
N TYR A 59 -10.91 1.32 -1.98
CA TYR A 59 -10.78 -0.09 -2.35
C TYR A 59 -11.81 -1.00 -1.65
N SER A 60 -12.32 -0.59 -0.48
CA SER A 60 -13.29 -1.37 0.31
C SER A 60 -14.75 -1.19 -0.14
N LYS A 61 -15.01 -1.03 -1.44
CA LYS A 61 -16.35 -0.98 -2.02
C LYS A 61 -16.62 -2.17 -2.92
#